data_AF-A0A5S9R8W7-F1
#
_entry.id   AF-A0A5S9R8W7-F1
#
_cell.length_a   1.000
_cell.length_b   1.000
_cell.length_c   1.000
_cell.angle_alpha   90.00
_cell.angle_beta   90.00
_cell.angle_gamma   90.00
#
_symmetry.space_group_name_H-M   'P 1'
#
loop_
_entity.id
_entity.type
_entity.pdbx_description
1 polymer ?
#
loop_
_entity_poly.entity_id
_entity_poly.type
_entity_poly.pdbx_seq_one_letter_code
_entity_poly.pdbx_strand_id
1 'polypeptide(L)'
;MPIAEVIRMGAHANHHLAVFDKATGSALALFRAKRVASPAQRIMLIARDGGCTKPGCTVGAYGCQVHHAAADWAGGGNTNVDEMGLACGPDNRAVDADGGWRTEMNECCEVEWIPPPPLDTGQTRLNTYHRPERLLRPPDEPQDADTADTADEPHDPARNDSDRRADEPEPIPPGDAEPVDTAEPGQPGGPAPPEDQAA
;
A
#
# COMPACT_ATOMS: atom_id res chain seq x y z
N MET A 1 10.53 20.47 -10.78
CA MET A 1 9.06 20.40 -10.64
C MET A 1 8.70 19.22 -9.74
N PRO A 2 7.80 19.41 -8.77
CA PRO A 2 7.23 18.30 -7.99
C PRO A 2 6.51 17.28 -8.89
N ILE A 3 6.45 16.01 -8.48
CA ILE A 3 5.81 14.94 -9.28
C ILE A 3 4.32 15.25 -9.54
N ALA A 4 3.64 15.84 -8.55
CA ALA A 4 2.23 16.24 -8.66
C ALA A 4 1.99 17.26 -9.78
N GLU A 5 2.90 18.21 -9.96
CA GLU A 5 2.85 19.22 -11.01
C GLU A 5 2.97 18.58 -12.40
N VAL A 6 3.88 17.61 -12.54
CA VAL A 6 4.11 16.86 -13.78
C VAL A 6 2.88 16.02 -14.14
N ILE A 7 2.28 15.35 -13.14
CA ILE A 7 1.06 14.55 -13.32
C ILE A 7 -0.09 15.45 -13.79
N ARG A 8 -0.30 16.60 -13.13
CA ARG A 8 -1.34 17.57 -13.48
C ARG A 8 -1.19 18.11 -14.90
N MET A 9 0.04 18.41 -15.32
CA MET A 9 0.32 18.90 -16.67
C MET A 9 0.19 17.80 -17.74
N GLY A 10 0.62 16.57 -17.42
CA GLY A 10 0.62 15.43 -18.34
C GLY A 10 -0.76 14.77 -18.55
N ALA A 11 -1.66 14.88 -17.58
CA ALA A 11 -2.99 14.26 -17.60
C ALA A 11 -3.86 14.70 -18.80
N HIS A 12 -3.62 15.91 -19.32
CA HIS A 12 -4.33 16.42 -20.50
C HIS A 12 -3.64 16.08 -21.82
N ALA A 13 -2.35 15.71 -21.79
CA ALA A 13 -1.54 15.46 -22.99
C ALA A 13 -1.40 13.96 -23.31
N ASN A 14 -1.56 13.08 -22.31
CA ASN A 14 -1.49 11.64 -22.46
C ASN A 14 -2.71 11.00 -21.79
N HIS A 15 -3.53 10.29 -22.57
CA HIS A 15 -4.69 9.55 -22.04
C HIS A 15 -4.30 8.39 -21.11
N HIS A 16 -3.01 8.07 -21.03
CA HIS A 16 -2.47 6.99 -20.22
C HIS A 16 -1.22 7.48 -19.48
N LEU A 17 -1.29 7.44 -18.15
CA LEU A 17 -0.17 7.60 -17.25
C LEU A 17 0.08 6.24 -16.59
N ALA A 18 1.32 5.79 -16.54
CA ALA A 18 1.71 4.61 -15.78
C ALA A 18 2.87 4.99 -14.83
N VAL A 19 2.69 4.70 -13.54
CA VAL A 19 3.73 4.92 -12.53
C VAL A 19 4.42 3.59 -12.27
N PHE A 20 5.75 3.56 -12.33
CA PHE A 20 6.54 2.33 -12.20
C PHE A 20 7.40 2.35 -10.94
N ASP A 21 7.61 1.17 -10.36
CA ASP A 21 8.66 0.96 -9.37
C ASP A 21 10.04 1.13 -10.02
N LYS A 22 10.94 1.85 -9.36
CA LYS A 22 12.29 2.15 -9.88
C LYS A 22 13.18 0.92 -9.96
N ALA A 23 13.02 -0.05 -9.05
CA ALA A 23 13.91 -1.21 -8.97
C ALA A 23 13.64 -2.22 -10.10
N THR A 24 12.36 -2.43 -10.43
CA THR A 24 11.93 -3.47 -11.37
C THR A 24 11.37 -2.94 -12.68
N GLY A 25 11.07 -1.63 -12.77
CA GLY A 25 10.35 -1.06 -13.90
C GLY A 25 8.92 -1.57 -14.03
N SER A 26 8.33 -2.07 -12.94
CA SER A 26 6.98 -2.64 -12.93
C SER A 26 5.92 -1.60 -12.64
N ALA A 27 4.81 -1.62 -13.38
CA ALA A 27 3.74 -0.63 -13.21
C ALA A 27 3.01 -0.84 -11.88
N LEU A 28 3.05 0.17 -11.02
CA LEU A 28 2.33 0.28 -9.75
C LEU A 28 0.95 0.94 -9.94
N ALA A 29 0.85 1.92 -10.83
CA ALA A 29 -0.40 2.57 -11.19
C ALA A 29 -0.65 2.43 -12.70
N LEU A 30 -1.83 1.91 -13.05
CA LEU A 30 -2.29 1.78 -14.45
C LEU A 30 -3.55 2.60 -14.74
N PHE A 31 -4.17 3.19 -13.71
CA PHE A 31 -5.39 3.97 -13.83
C PHE A 31 -6.43 3.22 -14.67
N ARG A 32 -6.97 3.89 -15.70
CA ARG A 32 -7.96 3.36 -16.62
C ARG A 32 -7.38 2.77 -17.90
N ALA A 33 -6.05 2.71 -18.04
CA ALA A 33 -5.41 2.19 -19.25
C ALA A 33 -5.66 0.68 -19.42
N LYS A 34 -5.82 -0.06 -18.32
CA LYS A 34 -6.06 -1.50 -18.34
C LYS A 34 -6.96 -1.92 -17.19
N ARG A 35 -7.94 -2.78 -17.46
CA ARG A 35 -8.83 -3.36 -16.43
C ARG A 35 -8.14 -4.40 -15.55
N VAL A 36 -7.25 -5.20 -16.13
CA VAL A 36 -6.62 -6.33 -15.43
C VAL A 36 -5.28 -5.90 -14.85
N ALA A 37 -5.11 -6.12 -13.55
CA ALA A 37 -3.87 -5.85 -12.83
C ALA A 37 -2.65 -6.52 -13.49
N SER A 38 -1.50 -5.87 -13.41
CA SER A 38 -0.23 -6.44 -13.82
C SER A 38 0.23 -7.55 -12.85
N PRO A 39 1.16 -8.43 -13.27
CA PRO A 39 1.75 -9.41 -12.37
C PRO A 39 2.38 -8.78 -11.10
N ALA A 40 3.09 -7.66 -11.26
CA ALA A 40 3.68 -6.95 -10.13
C ALA A 40 2.63 -6.39 -9.17
N GLN A 41 1.56 -5.79 -9.69
CA GLN A 41 0.44 -5.33 -8.85
C GLN A 41 -0.18 -6.50 -8.09
N ARG A 42 -0.36 -7.66 -8.74
CA ARG A 42 -0.87 -8.86 -8.08
C ARG A 42 0.06 -9.35 -6.97
N ILE A 43 1.37 -9.33 -7.18
CA ILE A 43 2.36 -9.68 -6.14
C ILE A 43 2.23 -8.74 -4.93
N MET A 44 2.13 -7.43 -5.18
CA MET A 44 1.94 -6.44 -4.10
C MET A 44 0.64 -6.67 -3.33
N LEU A 45 -0.45 -6.95 -4.03
CA LEU A 45 -1.74 -7.26 -3.39
C LEU A 45 -1.68 -8.57 -2.58
N ILE A 46 -0.97 -9.60 -3.05
CA ILE A 46 -0.73 -10.82 -2.26
C ILE A 46 0.04 -10.46 -0.98
N ALA A 47 1.09 -9.66 -1.11
CA ALA A 47 1.94 -9.25 0.00
C ALA A 47 1.23 -8.34 1.02
N ARG A 48 0.21 -7.57 0.60
CA ARG A 48 -0.61 -6.73 1.49
C ARG A 48 -1.80 -7.48 2.08
N ASP A 49 -2.54 -8.22 1.27
CA ASP A 49 -3.85 -8.77 1.66
C ASP A 49 -3.75 -10.22 2.16
N GLY A 50 -2.82 -11.02 1.63
CA GLY A 50 -2.62 -12.44 1.99
C GLY A 50 -3.73 -13.40 1.50
N GLY A 51 -4.94 -12.91 1.28
CA GLY A 51 -6.07 -13.65 0.74
C GLY A 51 -7.29 -12.76 0.56
N CYS A 52 -8.48 -13.34 0.54
CA CYS A 52 -9.72 -12.59 0.36
C CYS A 52 -9.88 -11.55 1.49
N THR A 53 -10.10 -10.29 1.16
CA THR A 53 -10.17 -9.21 2.15
C THR A 53 -11.51 -9.13 2.88
N LYS A 54 -12.54 -9.85 2.40
CA LYS A 54 -13.86 -9.90 3.06
C LYS A 54 -13.77 -10.52 4.46
N PRO A 55 -14.33 -9.86 5.50
CA PRO A 55 -14.38 -10.38 6.87
C PRO A 55 -14.75 -11.86 6.97
N GLY A 56 -13.90 -12.64 7.63
CA GLY A 56 -14.12 -14.05 7.92
C GLY A 56 -13.91 -15.01 6.73
N CYS A 57 -13.61 -14.52 5.53
CA CYS A 57 -13.28 -15.38 4.40
C CYS A 57 -11.87 -15.97 4.58
N THR A 58 -11.71 -17.26 4.32
CA THR A 58 -10.45 -18.00 4.51
C THR A 58 -9.75 -18.34 3.19
N VAL A 59 -10.33 -17.93 2.06
CA VAL A 59 -9.77 -18.21 0.74
C VAL A 59 -8.45 -17.45 0.56
N GLY A 60 -7.35 -18.19 0.48
CA GLY A 60 -6.02 -17.64 0.23
C GLY A 60 -5.87 -17.01 -1.15
N ALA A 61 -4.81 -16.22 -1.34
CA ALA A 61 -4.67 -15.32 -2.49
C ALA A 61 -4.72 -15.99 -3.88
N TYR A 62 -4.33 -17.26 -4.00
CA TYR A 62 -4.44 -18.01 -5.26
C TYR A 62 -5.89 -18.25 -5.70
N GLY A 63 -6.83 -18.31 -4.75
CA GLY A 63 -8.28 -18.37 -5.03
C GLY A 63 -8.92 -17.00 -5.26
N CYS A 64 -8.14 -15.92 -5.23
CA CYS A 64 -8.64 -14.55 -5.35
C CYS A 64 -8.38 -13.92 -6.71
N GLN A 65 -9.34 -13.11 -7.12
CA GLN A 65 -9.25 -12.14 -8.20
C GLN A 65 -8.80 -10.80 -7.63
N VAL A 66 -8.24 -9.95 -8.50
CA VAL A 66 -8.03 -8.54 -8.14
C VAL A 66 -9.35 -7.81 -8.35
N HIS A 67 -9.84 -7.21 -7.28
CA HIS A 67 -11.09 -6.48 -7.16
C HIS A 67 -10.81 -4.98 -7.06
N HIS A 68 -11.57 -4.16 -7.79
CA HIS A 68 -11.48 -2.70 -7.72
C HIS A 68 -12.22 -2.20 -6.48
N ALA A 69 -11.52 -2.21 -5.35
CA ALA A 69 -12.11 -2.03 -4.03
C ALA A 69 -12.61 -0.61 -3.75
N ALA A 70 -11.91 0.43 -4.22
CA ALA A 70 -12.31 1.82 -3.98
C ALA A 70 -13.55 2.23 -4.81
N ALA A 71 -13.64 1.73 -6.04
CA ALA A 71 -14.79 1.94 -6.92
C ALA A 71 -14.79 0.85 -7.98
N ASP A 72 -15.97 0.37 -8.36
CA ASP A 72 -16.08 -0.64 -9.40
C ASP A 72 -15.45 -0.18 -10.72
N TRP A 73 -14.88 -1.11 -11.48
CA TRP A 73 -14.33 -0.79 -12.80
C TRP A 73 -15.39 -0.17 -13.73
N ALA A 74 -16.64 -0.64 -13.67
CA ALA A 74 -17.73 -0.06 -14.46
C ALA A 74 -18.07 1.37 -14.01
N GLY A 75 -17.91 1.67 -12.72
CA GLY A 75 -18.11 2.98 -12.11
C GLY A 75 -16.91 3.94 -12.19
N GLY A 76 -15.84 3.55 -12.89
CA GLY A 76 -14.66 4.41 -13.09
C GLY A 76 -13.45 4.10 -12.21
N GLY A 77 -13.45 2.98 -11.47
CA GLY A 77 -12.31 2.58 -10.64
C GLY A 77 -11.01 2.39 -11.41
N ASN A 78 -9.90 2.67 -10.74
CA ASN A 78 -8.56 2.56 -11.32
C ASN A 78 -7.87 1.24 -10.98
N THR A 79 -7.01 0.80 -11.87
CA THR A 79 -6.11 -0.33 -11.64
C THR A 79 -4.82 0.17 -10.97
N ASN A 80 -4.95 0.64 -9.73
CA ASN A 80 -3.86 1.11 -8.88
C ASN A 80 -3.79 0.24 -7.60
N VAL A 81 -2.59 -0.04 -7.08
CA VAL A 81 -2.42 -0.99 -5.95
C VAL A 81 -3.17 -0.53 -4.70
N ASP A 82 -3.18 0.76 -4.44
CA ASP A 82 -3.87 1.47 -3.36
C ASP A 82 -5.38 1.62 -3.58
N GLU A 83 -5.92 1.27 -4.75
CA GLU A 83 -7.38 1.31 -5.02
C GLU A 83 -7.98 -0.09 -5.23
N MET A 84 -7.15 -1.12 -5.28
CA MET A 84 -7.54 -2.51 -5.51
C MET A 84 -7.36 -3.36 -4.26
N GLY A 85 -8.00 -4.53 -4.22
CA GLY A 85 -7.78 -5.57 -3.21
C GLY A 85 -8.05 -6.97 -3.73
N LEU A 86 -7.77 -7.98 -2.92
CA LEU A 86 -8.07 -9.37 -3.26
C LEU A 86 -9.47 -9.80 -2.81
N ALA A 87 -10.25 -10.39 -3.71
CA ALA A 87 -11.54 -11.01 -3.39
C ALA A 87 -11.70 -12.36 -4.07
N CYS A 88 -12.22 -13.37 -3.37
CA CYS A 88 -12.56 -14.65 -3.99
C CYS A 88 -13.71 -14.48 -5.00
N GLY A 89 -13.89 -15.43 -5.91
CA GLY A 89 -14.93 -15.34 -6.96
C GLY A 89 -16.33 -14.98 -6.42
N PRO A 90 -16.86 -15.72 -5.42
CA PRO A 90 -18.14 -15.38 -4.78
C PRO A 90 -18.18 -13.97 -4.17
N ASP A 91 -17.17 -13.60 -3.38
CA ASP A 91 -17.16 -12.32 -2.65
C ASP A 91 -16.97 -11.13 -3.60
N ASN A 92 -16.16 -11.27 -4.65
CA ASN A 92 -16.01 -10.25 -5.69
C ASN A 92 -17.35 -9.94 -6.36
N ARG A 93 -18.19 -10.96 -6.60
CA ARG A 93 -19.55 -10.79 -7.15
C ARG A 93 -20.59 -10.36 -6.12
N ALA A 94 -20.27 -10.39 -4.84
CA ALA A 94 -21.18 -9.93 -3.79
C ALA A 94 -21.19 -8.40 -3.67
N VAL A 95 -20.14 -7.75 -4.19
CA VAL A 95 -20.11 -6.29 -4.32
C VAL A 95 -21.07 -5.87 -5.42
N ASP A 96 -22.03 -5.03 -5.06
CA ASP A 96 -23.13 -4.63 -5.94
C ASP A 96 -23.62 -3.23 -5.56
N ALA A 97 -23.75 -2.37 -6.56
CA ALA A 97 -24.28 -1.02 -6.40
C ALA A 97 -25.78 -1.00 -6.07
N ASP A 98 -26.51 -2.08 -6.40
CA ASP A 98 -27.97 -2.19 -6.23
C ASP A 98 -28.35 -2.76 -4.85
N GLY A 99 -27.67 -2.30 -3.80
CA GLY A 99 -27.97 -2.65 -2.41
C GLY A 99 -27.35 -3.95 -1.91
N GLY A 100 -26.25 -4.40 -2.52
CA GLY A 100 -25.43 -5.49 -2.02
C GLY A 100 -24.30 -5.02 -1.11
N TRP A 101 -23.20 -5.78 -1.07
CA TRP A 101 -22.01 -5.37 -0.34
C TRP A 101 -21.33 -4.21 -1.05
N ARG A 102 -20.63 -3.38 -0.29
CA ARG A 102 -19.76 -2.33 -0.82
C ARG A 102 -18.38 -2.49 -0.21
N THR A 103 -17.38 -2.02 -0.94
CA THR A 103 -16.01 -1.95 -0.46
C THR A 103 -15.53 -0.51 -0.51
N GLU A 104 -14.67 -0.16 0.42
CA GLU A 104 -13.99 1.13 0.48
C GLU A 104 -12.52 0.89 0.88
N MET A 105 -11.62 1.78 0.46
CA MET A 105 -10.22 1.75 0.89
C MET A 105 -10.04 2.76 2.02
N ASN A 106 -9.54 2.32 3.17
CA ASN A 106 -9.25 3.21 4.29
C ASN A 106 -7.85 3.86 4.17
N GLU A 107 -7.53 4.77 5.09
CA GLU A 107 -6.27 5.52 5.12
C GLU A 107 -5.03 4.60 5.30
N CYS A 108 -5.23 3.43 5.90
CA CYS A 108 -4.19 2.40 6.04
C CYS A 108 -4.00 1.52 4.78
N CYS A 109 -4.64 1.86 3.66
CA CYS A 109 -4.66 1.07 2.43
C CYS A 109 -5.24 -0.34 2.64
N GLU A 110 -6.27 -0.46 3.48
CA GLU A 110 -6.97 -1.71 3.75
C GLU A 110 -8.39 -1.67 3.18
N VAL A 111 -8.84 -2.81 2.67
CA VAL A 111 -10.19 -2.94 2.11
C VAL A 111 -11.19 -3.20 3.23
N GLU A 112 -12.07 -2.24 3.43
CA GLU A 112 -13.22 -2.35 4.30
C GLU A 112 -14.43 -2.86 3.53
N TRP A 113 -15.12 -3.85 4.09
CA TRP A 113 -16.34 -4.42 3.53
C TRP A 113 -17.55 -3.94 4.32
N ILE A 114 -18.41 -3.18 3.66
CA ILE A 114 -19.63 -2.60 4.21
C ILE A 114 -20.81 -3.50 3.77
N PRO A 115 -21.51 -4.17 4.71
CA PRO A 115 -22.70 -4.93 4.39
C PRO A 115 -23.85 -4.02 3.98
N PRO A 116 -24.84 -4.55 3.25
CA PRO A 116 -26.10 -3.86 3.07
C PRO A 116 -26.81 -3.66 4.43
N PRO A 117 -27.63 -2.59 4.60
CA PRO A 117 -28.20 -2.23 5.90
C PRO A 117 -28.90 -3.37 6.66
N PRO A 118 -29.66 -4.29 6.01
CA PRO A 118 -30.28 -5.42 6.72
C PRO A 118 -29.29 -6.44 7.29
N LEU A 119 -28.05 -6.45 6.80
CA LEU A 119 -26.97 -7.34 7.26
C LEU A 119 -25.94 -6.61 8.12
N ASP A 120 -26.14 -5.32 8.41
CA ASP A 120 -25.22 -4.56 9.23
C ASP A 120 -25.55 -4.70 10.72
N THR A 121 -24.80 -5.55 11.41
CA THR A 121 -24.97 -5.89 12.82
C THR A 121 -23.81 -5.42 13.70
N GLY A 122 -22.95 -4.52 13.19
CA GLY A 122 -21.74 -4.08 13.89
C GLY A 122 -20.55 -5.04 13.78
N GLN A 123 -20.59 -6.00 12.84
CA GLN A 123 -19.46 -6.84 12.50
C GLN A 123 -18.24 -6.04 12.01
N THR A 124 -17.05 -6.64 12.15
CA THR A 124 -15.79 -6.09 11.61
C THR A 124 -15.90 -5.87 10.10
N ARG A 125 -15.29 -4.80 9.60
CA ARG A 125 -15.18 -4.47 8.16
C ARG A 125 -13.92 -5.03 7.53
N LEU A 126 -12.93 -5.37 8.36
CA LEU A 126 -11.64 -5.90 7.92
C LEU A 126 -11.56 -7.41 8.12
N ASN A 127 -10.89 -8.09 7.20
CA ASN A 127 -10.45 -9.46 7.43
C ASN A 127 -9.07 -9.50 8.09
N THR A 128 -9.03 -10.11 9.27
CA THR A 128 -7.81 -10.34 10.05
C THR A 128 -7.30 -11.78 9.92
N TYR A 129 -8.03 -12.67 9.23
CA TYR A 129 -7.64 -14.08 9.08
C TYR A 129 -6.29 -14.24 8.37
N HIS A 130 -6.08 -13.47 7.28
CA HIS A 130 -4.82 -13.50 6.51
C HIS A 130 -3.77 -12.53 7.04
N ARG A 131 -4.13 -11.67 8.00
CA ARG A 131 -3.32 -10.58 8.57
C ARG A 131 -3.57 -10.44 10.08
N PRO A 132 -3.26 -11.46 10.89
CA PRO A 132 -3.53 -11.43 12.33
C PRO A 132 -2.79 -10.29 13.04
N GLU A 133 -1.67 -9.83 12.49
CA GLU A 133 -0.91 -8.67 12.97
C GLU A 133 -1.75 -7.38 13.06
N ARG A 134 -2.82 -7.26 12.27
CA ARG A 134 -3.75 -6.10 12.34
C ARG A 134 -4.47 -5.99 13.69
N LEU A 135 -4.68 -7.11 14.39
CA LEU A 135 -5.28 -7.10 15.72
C LEU A 135 -4.38 -6.45 16.78
N LEU A 136 -3.08 -6.35 16.48
CA LEU A 136 -2.09 -5.77 17.38
C LEU A 136 -1.80 -4.29 17.06
N ARG A 137 -2.40 -3.73 16.00
CA ARG A 137 -2.22 -2.33 15.65
C ARG A 137 -2.81 -1.46 16.77
N PRO A 138 -2.06 -0.49 17.31
CA PRO A 138 -2.65 0.54 18.16
C PRO A 138 -3.80 1.23 17.43
N PRO A 139 -4.82 1.75 18.13
CA PRO A 139 -5.82 2.61 17.49
C PRO A 139 -5.10 3.74 16.76
N ASP A 140 -5.58 4.11 15.58
CA ASP A 140 -5.09 5.31 14.91
C ASP A 140 -5.38 6.49 15.84
N GLU A 141 -4.33 7.12 16.37
CA GLU A 141 -4.50 8.40 17.05
C GLU A 141 -5.06 9.36 16.01
N PRO A 142 -6.17 10.08 16.30
CA PRO A 142 -6.64 11.09 15.38
C PRO A 142 -5.47 12.03 15.10
N GLN A 143 -5.06 12.12 13.84
CA GLN A 143 -4.18 13.19 13.43
C GLN A 143 -4.97 14.46 13.73
N ASP A 144 -4.63 15.13 14.83
CA ASP A 144 -4.99 16.51 15.05
C ASP A 144 -4.60 17.19 13.74
N ALA A 145 -5.60 17.68 13.01
CA ALA A 145 -5.38 18.42 11.79
C ALA A 145 -4.44 19.54 12.19
N ASP A 146 -3.16 19.39 11.90
CA ASP A 146 -2.14 20.39 12.16
C ASP A 146 -2.75 21.69 11.67
N THR A 147 -2.99 22.59 12.63
CA THR A 147 -3.40 23.94 12.36
C THR A 147 -2.47 24.42 11.27
N ALA A 148 -3.03 24.58 10.06
CA ALA A 148 -2.31 25.16 8.95
C ALA A 148 -1.62 26.40 9.49
N ASP A 149 -0.29 26.37 9.49
CA ASP A 149 0.55 27.48 9.89
C ASP A 149 0.17 28.68 9.03
N THR A 150 -0.72 29.51 9.57
CA THR A 150 -1.00 30.84 9.04
C THR A 150 0.20 31.70 9.38
N ALA A 151 1.25 31.57 8.58
CA ALA A 151 2.33 32.54 8.49
C ALA A 151 2.35 33.13 7.08
N ASP A 152 1.24 33.79 6.70
CA ASP A 152 1.26 34.83 5.66
C ASP A 152 1.69 36.14 6.35
N GLU A 153 2.98 36.23 6.68
CA GLU A 153 3.62 37.50 7.04
C GLU A 153 4.08 38.18 5.74
N PRO A 154 3.69 39.43 5.46
CA PRO A 154 4.08 40.11 4.23
C PRO A 154 5.60 40.30 4.19
N HIS A 155 6.23 39.83 3.11
CA HIS A 155 7.64 40.03 2.81
C HIS A 155 7.93 41.52 2.60
N ASP A 156 8.50 42.19 3.62
CA ASP A 156 9.12 43.50 3.51
C ASP A 156 10.47 43.38 2.76
N PRO A 157 10.68 44.05 1.61
CA PRO A 157 11.89 43.91 0.81
C PRO A 157 13.10 44.71 1.34
N ALA A 158 13.04 45.31 2.54
CA ALA A 158 14.06 46.24 3.02
C ALA A 158 15.04 45.70 4.09
N ARG A 159 15.14 44.39 4.34
CA ARG A 159 16.17 43.85 5.26
C ARG A 159 17.41 43.36 4.52
N ASN A 160 18.47 44.14 4.68
CA ASN A 160 19.78 43.98 4.06
C ASN A 160 20.47 42.68 4.51
N ASP A 161 21.03 41.96 3.54
CA ASP A 161 21.75 40.69 3.69
C ASP A 161 23.21 40.96 4.05
N SER A 162 23.56 40.95 5.33
CA SER A 162 24.97 41.10 5.74
C SER A 162 25.42 40.44 7.04
N ASP A 163 24.68 39.50 7.63
CA ASP A 163 25.13 38.87 8.90
C ASP A 163 24.78 37.38 9.05
N ARG A 164 24.96 36.58 7.98
CA ARG A 164 25.05 35.11 8.12
C ARG A 164 26.50 34.68 8.11
N ARG A 165 27.12 34.64 9.29
CA ARG A 165 28.31 33.83 9.53
C ARG A 165 27.93 32.37 9.27
N ALA A 166 28.70 31.69 8.43
CA ALA A 166 28.59 30.26 8.21
C ALA A 166 28.96 29.52 9.50
N ASP A 167 28.04 28.75 10.06
CA ASP A 167 28.37 27.69 11.00
C ASP A 167 28.95 26.52 10.18
N GLU A 168 30.27 26.31 10.29
CA GLU A 168 30.93 25.08 9.83
C GLU A 168 30.48 23.90 10.72
N PRO A 169 30.19 22.72 10.14
CA PRO A 169 29.91 21.54 10.94
C PRO A 169 31.20 21.00 11.59
N GLU A 170 31.16 20.77 12.91
CA GLU A 170 32.28 20.18 13.65
C GLU A 170 32.61 18.75 13.19
N PRO A 171 33.90 18.34 13.20
CA PRO A 171 34.31 17.00 12.81
C PRO A 171 33.94 15.94 13.87
N ILE A 172 33.40 14.82 13.40
CA ILE A 172 33.06 13.64 14.22
C ILE A 172 34.35 12.99 14.74
N PRO A 173 34.48 12.70 16.05
CA PRO A 173 35.64 12.00 16.59
C PRO A 173 35.68 10.53 16.11
N PRO A 174 36.89 9.92 15.95
CA PRO A 174 36.98 8.53 15.54
C PRO A 174 36.46 7.63 16.67
N GLY A 175 35.41 6.86 16.38
CA GLY A 175 34.94 5.80 17.26
C GLY A 175 35.82 4.57 17.15
N ASP A 176 36.22 4.02 18.30
CA ASP A 176 36.99 2.79 18.41
C ASP A 176 36.23 1.61 17.80
N ALA A 177 36.85 0.95 16.83
CA ALA A 177 36.34 -0.27 16.22
C ALA A 177 36.62 -1.47 17.14
N GLU A 178 35.59 -1.97 17.81
CA GLU A 178 35.62 -3.29 18.45
C GLU A 178 35.75 -4.39 17.36
N PRO A 179 36.60 -5.41 17.57
CA PRO A 179 36.86 -6.44 16.56
C PRO A 179 35.65 -7.37 16.40
N VAL A 180 35.17 -7.51 15.17
CA VAL A 180 34.21 -8.54 14.78
C VAL A 180 34.91 -9.89 14.79
N ASP A 181 34.46 -10.78 15.67
CA ASP A 181 34.87 -12.18 15.76
C ASP A 181 34.47 -12.91 14.46
N THR A 182 35.46 -13.53 13.81
CA THR A 182 35.28 -14.25 12.55
C THR A 182 34.96 -15.71 12.87
N ALA A 183 33.67 -16.05 12.88
CA ALA A 183 33.23 -17.43 13.00
C ALA A 183 33.61 -18.24 11.74
N GLU A 184 34.34 -19.33 11.93
CA GLU A 184 34.69 -20.32 10.90
C GLU A 184 33.46 -21.04 10.30
N PRO A 185 33.58 -21.61 9.08
CA PRO A 185 32.44 -22.16 8.33
C PRO A 185 31.99 -23.52 8.91
N GLY A 186 30.83 -23.52 9.56
CA GLY A 186 30.15 -24.73 10.02
C GLY A 186 29.43 -25.49 8.89
N GLN A 187 29.59 -26.81 8.89
CA GLN A 187 29.07 -27.81 7.94
C GLN A 187 27.53 -27.79 7.78
N PRO A 188 27.00 -28.18 6.60
CA PRO A 188 25.56 -28.38 6.40
C PRO A 188 25.10 -29.67 7.09
N GLY A 189 24.44 -29.54 8.24
CA GLY A 189 23.82 -30.63 8.97
C GLY A 189 22.32 -30.74 8.65
N GLY A 190 21.94 -31.65 7.76
CA GLY A 190 20.56 -32.11 7.59
C GLY A 190 20.53 -33.41 6.78
N PRO A 191 19.88 -34.49 7.26
CA PRO A 191 19.83 -35.75 6.53
C PRO A 191 19.00 -35.61 5.25
N ALA A 192 19.49 -36.21 4.17
CA ALA A 192 18.81 -36.25 2.88
C ALA A 192 17.45 -36.99 2.97
N PRO A 193 16.42 -36.57 2.22
CA PRO A 193 15.18 -37.34 2.10
C PRO A 193 15.44 -38.66 1.35
N PRO A 194 14.75 -39.76 1.70
CA PRO A 194 14.85 -41.01 0.95
C PRO A 194 14.27 -40.85 -0.45
N GLU A 195 15.01 -41.34 -1.45
CA GLU A 195 14.60 -41.42 -2.85
C GLU A 195 13.50 -42.49 -3.02
N ASP A 196 12.62 -42.26 -3.99
CA ASP A 196 11.47 -43.09 -4.40
C ASP A 196 10.20 -43.10 -3.52
N GLN A 197 9.34 -42.10 -3.76
CA GLN A 197 7.91 -42.33 -3.99
C GLN A 197 7.25 -41.11 -4.65
N ALA A 198 6.70 -41.32 -5.85
CA ALA A 198 5.87 -40.35 -6.56
C ALA A 198 4.44 -40.31 -6.00
N ALA A 199 3.93 -39.12 -5.75
CA ALA A 199 2.55 -38.67 -5.99
C ALA A 199 2.48 -37.14 -5.89
#